data_AF-A0A6M1YHD0-F1
#
_entry.id   AF-A0A6M1YHD0-F1
#
_cell.length_a   1.000
_cell.length_b   1.000
_cell.length_c   1.000
_cell.angle_alpha   90.00
_cell.angle_beta   90.00
_cell.angle_gamma   90.00
#
_symmetry.space_group_name_H-M   'P 1'
#
loop_
_entity.id
_entity.type
_entity.pdbx_description
1 polymer ?
#
loop_
_entity_poly.entity_id
_entity_poly.type
_entity_poly.pdbx_seq_one_letter_code
_entity_poly.pdbx_strand_id
1 'polypeptide(L)'
;MRYLVTDDHIVHFRKEGLIEFEGLELQPLVDLVKKEPFHFNLSIHNPEIQKAIFKLKLPQIASQLCKQSPVQFVFDCILKTGAYSLKNNASCSQLQCAAVINLENLKLTFIYYDFEILIAEPVFLIGFAKFPARYIFNDEDPYKHALKEFGFSYSDVIHYASTRE
;
A
#
# COMPACT_ATOMS: atom_id res chain seq x y z
N MET A 1 -3.97 -22.38 -2.30
CA MET A 1 -3.39 -22.47 -0.94
C MET A 1 -3.67 -21.19 -0.15
N ARG A 2 -3.68 -21.22 1.19
CA ARG A 2 -3.67 -20.01 2.04
C ARG A 2 -2.21 -19.73 2.41
N TYR A 3 -1.68 -18.56 2.09
CA TYR A 3 -0.34 -18.16 2.57
C TYR A 3 -0.41 -18.04 4.10
N LEU A 4 0.55 -18.65 4.80
CA LEU A 4 0.60 -18.63 6.27
C LEU A 4 1.90 -17.96 6.69
N VAL A 5 1.81 -16.83 7.38
CA VAL A 5 2.95 -16.17 8.01
C VAL A 5 3.35 -16.99 9.24
N THR A 6 4.61 -17.42 9.31
CA THR A 6 5.17 -18.17 10.44
C THR A 6 5.64 -17.24 11.55
N ASP A 7 5.87 -17.75 12.76
CA ASP A 7 6.44 -16.95 13.84
C ASP A 7 7.83 -16.40 13.48
N ASP A 8 8.65 -17.15 12.75
CA ASP A 8 9.96 -16.72 12.28
C ASP A 8 9.87 -15.50 11.36
N HIS A 9 8.89 -15.48 10.45
CA HIS A 9 8.63 -14.31 9.60
C HIS A 9 8.27 -13.08 10.44
N ILE A 10 7.48 -13.25 11.50
CA ILE A 10 7.08 -12.14 12.36
C ILE A 10 8.25 -11.62 13.18
N VAL A 11 9.09 -12.52 13.72
CA VAL A 11 10.30 -12.14 14.46
C VAL A 11 11.27 -11.41 13.55
N HIS A 12 11.51 -11.92 12.33
CA HIS A 12 12.36 -11.28 11.33
C HIS A 12 11.83 -9.91 10.94
N PHE A 13 10.55 -9.80 10.58
CA PHE A 13 9.93 -8.54 10.18
C PHE A 13 10.01 -7.46 11.28
N ARG A 14 9.83 -7.85 12.55
CA ARG A 14 9.98 -6.93 13.69
C ARG A 14 11.41 -6.48 13.94
N LYS A 15 12.39 -7.35 13.65
CA LYS A 15 13.80 -7.08 13.89
C LYS A 15 14.42 -6.24 12.79
N GLU A 16 14.13 -6.57 11.54
CA GLU A 16 14.72 -5.95 10.35
C GLU A 16 13.86 -4.84 9.76
N GLY A 17 12.59 -4.74 10.15
CA GLY A 17 11.65 -3.75 9.61
C GLY A 17 11.12 -4.06 8.22
N LEU A 18 11.60 -5.13 7.59
CA LEU A 18 11.18 -5.57 6.28
C LEU A 18 11.22 -7.08 6.19
N ILE A 19 10.46 -7.62 5.24
CA ILE A 19 10.49 -9.04 4.91
C ILE A 19 10.05 -9.23 3.45
N GLU A 20 10.72 -10.14 2.77
CA GLU A 20 10.45 -10.46 1.38
C GLU A 20 9.59 -11.72 1.29
N PHE A 21 8.66 -11.74 0.34
CA PHE A 21 7.78 -12.87 0.10
C PHE A 21 7.92 -13.36 -1.33
N GLU A 22 8.18 -14.65 -1.46
CA GLU A 22 8.27 -15.34 -2.73
C GLU A 22 7.04 -16.24 -2.97
N GLY A 23 6.81 -16.60 -4.23
CA GLY A 23 5.79 -17.58 -4.62
C GLY A 23 4.36 -17.05 -4.78
N LEU A 24 4.15 -15.73 -4.73
CA LEU A 24 2.87 -15.12 -5.10
C LEU A 24 2.86 -14.76 -6.59
N GLU A 25 1.79 -15.12 -7.30
CA GLU A 25 1.60 -14.72 -8.70
C GLU A 25 1.21 -13.23 -8.78
N LEU A 26 2.22 -12.34 -8.80
CA LEU A 26 2.00 -10.89 -8.83
C LEU A 26 1.71 -10.34 -10.23
N GLN A 27 2.08 -11.08 -11.30
CA GLN A 27 1.95 -10.61 -12.68
C GLN A 27 0.55 -10.06 -13.01
N PRO A 28 -0.56 -10.72 -12.64
CA PRO A 28 -1.89 -10.18 -12.96
C PRO A 28 -2.19 -8.83 -12.30
N LEU A 29 -1.68 -8.59 -11.09
CA LEU A 29 -1.82 -7.31 -10.41
C LEU A 29 -0.93 -6.24 -11.08
N VAL A 30 0.31 -6.60 -11.40
CA VAL A 30 1.26 -5.70 -12.08
C VAL A 30 0.74 -5.28 -13.46
N ASP A 31 0.13 -6.19 -14.22
CA ASP A 31 -0.47 -5.89 -15.52
C ASP A 31 -1.64 -4.91 -15.43
N LEU A 32 -2.43 -4.97 -14.35
CA LEU A 32 -3.49 -4.00 -14.09
C LEU A 32 -2.87 -2.63 -13.77
N VAL A 33 -1.92 -2.60 -12.83
CA VAL A 33 -1.26 -1.37 -12.38
C VAL A 33 -0.55 -0.66 -13.52
N LYS A 34 0.18 -1.38 -14.39
CA LYS A 34 0.91 -0.79 -15.53
C LYS A 34 0.00 -0.19 -16.61
N LYS A 35 -1.29 -0.52 -16.63
CA LYS A 35 -2.27 0.05 -17.58
C LYS A 35 -2.91 1.33 -17.07
N GLU A 36 -2.79 1.63 -15.78
CA GLU A 36 -3.39 2.82 -15.19
C GLU A 36 -2.59 4.07 -15.57
N PRO A 37 -3.24 5.12 -16.08
CA PRO A 37 -2.56 6.39 -16.34
C PRO A 37 -2.26 7.16 -15.05
N PHE A 38 -2.93 6.78 -13.95
CA PHE A 38 -2.81 7.41 -12.65
C PHE A 38 -1.72 6.74 -11.81
N HIS A 39 -1.01 7.55 -11.04
CA HIS A 39 0.03 7.06 -10.13
C HIS A 39 -0.45 6.93 -8.68
N PHE A 40 -1.69 7.31 -8.38
CA PHE A 40 -2.24 7.33 -7.03
C PHE A 40 -3.69 6.85 -7.02
N ASN A 41 -4.10 6.20 -5.93
CA ASN A 41 -5.43 5.65 -5.71
C ASN A 41 -5.94 4.86 -6.92
N LEU A 42 -5.07 4.03 -7.52
CA LEU A 42 -5.38 3.27 -8.71
C LEU A 42 -6.57 2.34 -8.44
N SER A 43 -6.71 1.84 -7.20
CA SER A 43 -7.85 1.02 -6.79
C SER A 43 -9.20 1.74 -6.81
N ILE A 44 -9.23 3.07 -6.68
CA ILE A 44 -10.46 3.87 -6.82
C ILE A 44 -10.87 3.94 -8.29
N HIS A 45 -9.90 4.11 -9.20
CA HIS A 45 -10.13 4.21 -10.64
C HIS A 45 -10.38 2.85 -11.29
N ASN A 46 -9.70 1.82 -10.81
CA ASN A 46 -9.80 0.45 -11.27
C ASN A 46 -10.02 -0.52 -10.09
N PRO A 47 -11.29 -0.84 -9.79
CA PRO A 47 -11.64 -1.77 -8.71
C PRO A 47 -11.05 -3.18 -8.86
N GLU A 48 -10.61 -3.59 -10.05
CA GLU A 48 -9.93 -4.89 -10.24
C GLU A 48 -8.58 -4.94 -9.52
N ILE A 49 -7.91 -3.80 -9.35
CA ILE A 49 -6.68 -3.69 -8.55
C ILE A 49 -6.98 -4.06 -7.10
N GLN A 50 -8.05 -3.50 -6.53
CA GLN A 50 -8.48 -3.83 -5.17
C GLN A 50 -8.79 -5.33 -5.05
N LYS A 51 -9.57 -5.88 -5.98
CA LYS A 51 -9.90 -7.31 -5.99
C LYS A 51 -8.65 -8.19 -6.07
N ALA A 52 -7.67 -7.82 -6.90
CA ALA A 52 -6.40 -8.52 -7.01
C ALA A 52 -5.60 -8.49 -5.71
N ILE A 53 -5.51 -7.34 -5.03
CA ILE A 53 -4.89 -7.19 -3.69
C ILE A 53 -5.53 -8.14 -2.68
N PHE A 54 -6.87 -8.22 -2.63
CA PHE A 54 -7.59 -9.12 -1.73
C PHE A 54 -7.45 -10.59 -2.14
N LYS A 55 -7.41 -10.91 -3.43
CA LYS A 55 -7.18 -12.27 -3.95
C LYS A 55 -5.80 -12.80 -3.54
N LEU A 56 -4.78 -11.93 -3.55
CA LEU A 56 -3.42 -12.21 -3.06
C LEU A 56 -3.33 -12.26 -1.53
N LYS A 57 -4.40 -11.88 -0.82
CA LYS A 57 -4.48 -11.85 0.65
C LYS A 57 -3.45 -10.94 1.32
N LEU A 58 -3.03 -9.87 0.63
CA LEU A 58 -2.04 -8.93 1.17
C LEU A 58 -2.48 -8.30 2.51
N PRO A 59 -3.77 -7.90 2.71
CA PRO A 59 -4.21 -7.41 4.01
C PRO A 59 -4.08 -8.46 5.13
N GLN A 60 -4.33 -9.74 4.84
CA GLN A 60 -4.23 -10.81 5.84
C GLN A 60 -2.77 -11.07 6.21
N ILE A 61 -1.85 -11.04 5.24
CA ILE A 61 -0.41 -11.17 5.49
C ILE A 61 0.05 -9.99 6.36
N ALA A 62 -0.31 -8.76 6.00
CA ALA A 62 -0.06 -7.56 6.79
C ALA A 62 -0.58 -7.67 8.24
N SER A 63 -1.81 -8.17 8.42
CA SER A 63 -2.42 -8.38 9.74
C SER A 63 -1.62 -9.36 10.59
N GLN A 64 -1.15 -10.47 9.98
CA GLN A 64 -0.36 -11.50 10.66
C GLN A 64 1.02 -10.97 11.05
N LEU A 65 1.72 -10.30 10.15
CA LEU A 65 3.03 -9.68 10.40
C LEU A 65 2.99 -8.68 11.55
N CYS A 66 1.95 -7.85 11.61
CA CYS A 66 1.81 -6.83 12.66
C CYS A 66 1.33 -7.41 14.00
N LYS A 67 0.86 -8.67 14.07
CA LYS A 67 0.12 -9.25 15.22
C LYS A 67 -1.01 -8.33 15.73
N GLN A 68 -1.73 -7.66 14.83
CA GLN A 68 -2.81 -6.72 15.20
C GLN A 68 -4.20 -7.21 14.78
N SER A 69 -5.22 -6.66 15.47
CA SER A 69 -6.63 -6.57 15.03
C SER A 69 -6.72 -6.18 13.55
N PRO A 70 -7.82 -6.52 12.83
CA PRO A 70 -7.87 -6.46 11.37
C PRO A 70 -7.27 -5.17 10.81
N VAL A 71 -6.30 -5.35 9.91
CA VAL A 71 -5.78 -4.23 9.13
C VAL A 71 -6.70 -3.97 7.94
N GLN A 72 -6.82 -2.70 7.59
CA GLN A 72 -7.54 -2.27 6.41
C GLN A 72 -6.56 -1.77 5.36
N PHE A 73 -6.90 -2.00 4.09
CA PHE A 73 -6.31 -1.33 2.95
C PHE A 73 -6.70 0.15 2.99
N VAL A 74 -5.74 1.04 2.80
CA VAL A 74 -5.94 2.49 2.98
C VAL A 74 -5.69 3.28 1.69
N PHE A 75 -4.59 3.00 1.01
CA PHE A 75 -4.21 3.66 -0.22
C PHE A 75 -3.32 2.75 -1.07
N ASP A 76 -3.17 3.14 -2.33
CA ASP A 76 -2.23 2.54 -3.26
C ASP A 76 -1.62 3.61 -4.20
N CYS A 77 -0.36 3.44 -4.58
CA CYS A 77 0.32 4.35 -5.50
C CYS A 77 1.53 3.73 -6.19
N ILE A 78 1.92 4.28 -7.33
CA ILE A 78 3.18 3.98 -8.01
C ILE A 78 4.22 4.99 -7.55
N LEU A 79 5.30 4.51 -6.95
CA LEU A 79 6.46 5.32 -6.60
C LEU A 79 7.56 5.15 -7.65
N LYS A 80 8.22 6.26 -7.98
CA LYS A 80 9.40 6.28 -8.87
C LYS A 80 10.66 6.07 -8.06
N THR A 81 11.79 5.90 -8.73
CA THR A 81 13.11 5.81 -8.11
C THR A 81 13.37 6.98 -7.14
N GLY A 82 13.81 6.70 -5.92
CA GLY A 82 14.04 7.71 -4.88
C GLY A 82 14.06 7.14 -3.46
N ALA A 83 14.27 8.01 -2.49
CA ALA A 83 14.16 7.70 -1.06
C ALA A 83 12.83 8.20 -0.52
N TYR A 84 12.08 7.33 0.17
CA TYR A 84 10.75 7.63 0.67
C TYR A 84 10.64 7.25 2.15
N SER A 85 10.14 8.18 2.97
CA SER A 85 9.82 7.91 4.37
C SER A 85 8.31 7.90 4.56
N LEU A 86 7.79 6.79 5.09
CA LEU A 86 6.37 6.70 5.47
C LEU A 86 6.07 7.42 6.80
N LYS A 87 7.12 7.77 7.57
CA LYS A 87 7.04 8.34 8.92
C LYS A 87 6.70 9.83 8.96
N ASN A 88 7.09 10.59 7.93
CA ASN A 88 6.95 12.04 7.89
C ASN A 88 5.64 12.54 7.27
N ASN A 89 4.72 11.64 6.95
CA ASN A 89 3.42 12.03 6.42
C ASN A 89 2.35 11.97 7.53
N ALA A 90 1.85 13.13 7.97
CA ALA A 90 0.86 13.22 9.04
C ALA A 90 -0.42 12.41 8.71
N SER A 91 -0.75 12.32 7.42
CA SER A 91 -1.83 11.51 6.85
C SER A 91 -1.61 9.99 6.98
N CYS A 92 -0.37 9.55 7.22
CA CYS A 92 0.06 8.15 7.35
C CYS A 92 0.25 7.70 8.80
N SER A 93 -0.04 8.53 9.81
CA SER A 93 0.19 8.22 11.24
C SER A 93 -0.52 6.97 11.77
N GLN A 94 -1.49 6.44 11.03
CA GLN A 94 -2.23 5.21 11.37
C GLN A 94 -1.70 3.96 10.65
N LEU A 95 -0.78 4.11 9.68
CA LEU A 95 -0.19 2.98 8.95
C LEU A 95 0.58 2.07 9.91
N GLN A 96 0.46 0.77 9.67
CA GLN A 96 1.15 -0.27 10.43
C GLN A 96 2.21 -0.95 9.57
N CYS A 97 1.92 -1.12 8.29
CA CYS A 97 2.85 -1.67 7.32
C CYS A 97 2.45 -1.25 5.91
N ALA A 98 3.36 -1.43 4.97
CA ALA A 98 3.10 -1.32 3.56
C ALA A 98 3.56 -2.58 2.82
N ALA A 99 2.88 -2.93 1.73
CA ALA A 99 3.40 -3.85 0.73
C ALA A 99 4.00 -3.05 -0.41
N VAL A 100 5.22 -3.41 -0.81
CA VAL A 100 5.95 -2.84 -1.94
C VAL A 100 6.12 -3.93 -2.98
N ILE A 101 5.53 -3.73 -4.15
CA ILE A 101 5.65 -4.65 -5.28
C ILE A 101 6.51 -3.98 -6.34
N ASN A 102 7.67 -4.56 -6.63
CA ASN A 102 8.49 -4.11 -7.75
C ASN A 102 7.82 -4.48 -9.07
N LEU A 103 7.63 -3.48 -9.92
CA LEU A 103 6.87 -3.61 -11.16
C LEU A 103 7.66 -4.30 -12.29
N GLU A 104 8.98 -4.41 -12.15
CA GLU A 104 9.88 -5.01 -13.15
C GLU A 104 10.24 -6.45 -12.81
N ASN A 105 10.60 -6.74 -11.55
CA ASN A 105 11.05 -8.07 -11.14
C ASN A 105 10.03 -8.85 -10.28
N LEU A 106 8.81 -8.32 -10.11
CA LEU A 106 7.70 -8.97 -9.39
C LEU A 106 8.03 -9.36 -7.95
N LYS A 107 8.94 -8.63 -7.30
CA LYS A 107 9.31 -8.85 -5.91
C LYS A 107 8.32 -8.17 -4.97
N LEU A 108 7.80 -8.91 -3.99
CA LEU A 108 6.97 -8.37 -2.92
C LEU A 108 7.79 -8.25 -1.63
N THR A 109 7.84 -7.04 -1.09
CA THR A 109 8.44 -6.76 0.22
C THR A 109 7.40 -6.09 1.10
N PHE A 110 7.18 -6.62 2.31
CA PHE A 110 6.46 -5.88 3.34
C PHE A 110 7.45 -5.06 4.15
N ILE A 111 7.06 -3.83 4.46
CA ILE A 111 7.90 -2.88 5.17
C ILE A 111 7.11 -2.29 6.34
N TYR A 112 7.76 -2.21 7.49
CA TYR A 112 7.23 -1.62 8.70
C TYR A 112 7.23 -0.09 8.56
N TYR A 113 6.18 0.56 9.05
CA TYR A 113 5.85 1.94 8.68
C TYR A 113 6.90 2.99 9.07
N ASP A 114 7.81 2.69 10.00
CA ASP A 114 8.83 3.63 10.48
C ASP A 114 10.15 3.56 9.69
N PHE A 115 10.25 2.71 8.67
CA PHE A 115 11.44 2.57 7.84
C PHE A 115 11.45 3.51 6.63
N GLU A 116 12.62 4.04 6.33
CA GLU A 116 12.91 4.68 5.04
C GLU A 116 13.15 3.60 3.99
N ILE A 117 12.57 3.80 2.81
CA ILE A 117 12.64 2.86 1.70
C ILE A 117 13.41 3.51 0.57
N LEU A 118 14.50 2.85 0.16
CA LEU A 118 15.23 3.17 -1.05
C LEU A 118 14.63 2.40 -2.22
N ILE A 119 14.01 3.13 -3.14
CA ILE A 119 13.35 2.59 -4.32
C ILE A 119 14.31 2.81 -5.50
N ALA A 120 14.90 1.73 -6.02
CA ALA A 120 15.80 1.79 -7.17
C ALA A 120 15.02 1.74 -8.52
N GLU A 121 13.87 1.08 -8.52
CA GLU A 121 13.04 0.83 -9.69
C GLU A 121 11.59 1.18 -9.37
N PRO A 122 10.71 1.45 -10.34
CA PRO A 122 9.31 1.73 -10.06
C PRO A 122 8.63 0.62 -9.25
N VAL A 123 7.90 1.01 -8.20
CA VAL A 123 7.18 0.07 -7.33
C VAL A 123 5.73 0.49 -7.18
N PHE A 124 4.87 -0.48 -6.94
CA PHE A 124 3.52 -0.30 -6.46
C PHE A 124 3.50 -0.44 -4.94
N LEU A 125 3.24 0.67 -4.25
CA LEU A 125 3.13 0.76 -2.80
C LEU A 125 1.66 0.65 -2.40
N ILE A 126 1.39 -0.20 -1.42
CA ILE A 126 0.06 -0.42 -0.83
C ILE A 126 0.14 -0.19 0.66
N GLY A 127 -0.62 0.76 1.19
CA GLY A 127 -0.65 1.08 2.62
C GLY A 127 -1.72 0.32 3.39
N PHE A 128 -1.34 -0.23 4.56
CA PHE A 128 -2.26 -0.87 5.50
C PHE A 128 -2.23 -0.20 6.88
N ALA A 129 -3.40 0.01 7.47
CA ALA A 129 -3.55 0.61 8.80
C ALA A 129 -4.46 -0.21 9.71
N LYS A 130 -4.43 0.05 11.01
CA LYS A 130 -5.29 -0.59 12.01
C LYS A 130 -6.75 -0.15 11.84
N PHE A 131 -7.71 -1.07 11.78
CA PHE A 131 -9.13 -0.72 11.72
C PHE A 131 -9.65 -0.13 13.06
N PRO A 132 -10.55 0.88 13.02
CA PRO A 132 -10.95 1.68 11.86
C PRO A 132 -9.98 2.85 11.64
N ALA A 133 -9.18 2.76 10.59
CA ALA A 133 -8.35 3.88 10.16
C ALA A 133 -9.07 4.67 9.08
N ARG A 134 -8.71 5.93 8.90
CA ARG A 134 -9.10 6.71 7.73
C ARG A 134 -7.87 7.43 7.26
N TYR A 135 -7.59 7.38 5.97
CA TYR A 135 -6.58 8.27 5.42
C TYR A 135 -7.14 9.69 5.51
N ILE A 136 -6.51 10.53 6.32
CA ILE A 136 -6.87 11.95 6.43
C ILE A 136 -5.79 12.70 5.66
N PHE A 137 -6.08 13.09 4.42
CA PHE A 137 -5.18 13.95 3.65
C PHE A 137 -5.09 15.31 4.35
N ASN A 138 -3.90 15.72 4.81
CA ASN A 138 -3.70 17.08 5.32
C ASN A 138 -3.13 18.01 4.23
N ASP A 139 -3.17 19.31 4.50
CA ASP A 139 -2.77 20.34 3.53
C ASP A 139 -1.26 20.39 3.24
N GLU A 140 -0.46 19.81 4.12
CA GLU A 140 1.00 19.76 4.02
C GLU A 140 1.51 18.47 3.36
N ASP A 141 0.59 17.57 3.01
CA ASP A 141 0.93 16.28 2.47
C ASP A 141 1.48 16.44 1.03
N PRO A 142 2.69 15.92 0.72
CA PRO A 142 3.17 15.77 -0.65
C PRO A 142 2.12 15.14 -1.59
N TYR A 143 1.18 14.34 -1.07
CA TYR A 143 0.04 13.75 -1.78
C TYR A 143 -0.98 14.79 -2.31
N LYS A 144 -1.17 15.95 -1.67
CA LYS A 144 -2.14 16.97 -2.12
C LYS A 144 -1.66 17.71 -3.36
N HIS A 145 -0.36 18.01 -3.43
CA HIS A 145 0.24 18.68 -4.59
C HIS A 145 0.10 17.84 -5.86
N ALA A 146 0.34 16.53 -5.77
CA ALA A 146 0.11 15.61 -6.88
C ALA A 146 -1.37 15.58 -7.31
N LEU A 147 -2.34 15.42 -6.39
CA LEU A 147 -3.77 15.40 -6.73
C LEU A 147 -4.26 16.70 -7.38
N LYS A 148 -3.74 17.86 -6.94
CA LYS A 148 -4.10 19.19 -7.44
C LYS A 148 -3.51 19.49 -8.82
N GLU A 149 -2.29 19.02 -9.13
CA GLU A 149 -1.69 19.13 -10.46
C GLU A 149 -2.46 18.35 -11.54
N PHE A 150 -3.16 17.28 -11.15
CA PHE A 150 -3.90 16.40 -12.08
C PHE A 150 -5.43 16.65 -12.09
N GLY A 151 -5.89 17.76 -11.50
CA GLY A 151 -7.29 18.21 -11.62
C GLY A 151 -8.32 17.48 -10.76
N PHE A 152 -7.89 16.70 -9.75
CA PHE A 152 -8.81 16.07 -8.81
C PHE A 152 -9.13 17.01 -7.65
N SER A 153 -10.43 17.17 -7.34
CA SER A 153 -10.86 17.93 -6.18
C SER A 153 -10.94 17.03 -4.94
N TYR A 154 -10.57 17.59 -3.79
CA TYR A 154 -10.63 16.93 -2.48
C TYR A 154 -12.04 16.40 -2.14
N SER A 155 -13.08 17.03 -2.68
CA SER A 155 -14.48 16.62 -2.54
C SER A 155 -14.83 15.30 -3.24
N ASP A 156 -14.09 14.90 -4.28
CA ASP A 156 -14.44 13.72 -5.09
C ASP A 156 -14.00 12.40 -4.42
N VAL A 157 -12.89 12.43 -3.66
CA VAL A 157 -12.35 11.25 -2.96
C VAL A 157 -13.13 10.96 -1.67
N ILE A 158 -13.60 12.01 -0.98
CA ILE A 158 -14.39 11.88 0.25
C ILE A 158 -15.81 11.38 -0.06
N HIS A 159 -16.42 11.82 -1.17
CA HIS A 159 -17.76 11.39 -1.52
C HIS A 159 -17.85 9.92 -1.94
N TYR A 160 -16.82 9.37 -2.61
CA TYR A 160 -16.85 7.98 -3.06
C TYR A 160 -16.81 6.96 -1.91
N ALA A 161 -16.22 7.32 -0.76
CA ALA A 161 -16.19 6.47 0.44
C ALA A 161 -17.51 6.51 1.25
N SER A 162 -18.38 7.49 0.99
CA SER A 162 -19.62 7.70 1.75
C SER A 162 -20.91 7.24 1.06
N THR A 163 -20.88 6.91 -0.24
CA THR A 163 -22.10 6.65 -1.04
C THR A 163 -22.38 5.17 -1.30
N ARG A 164 -21.89 4.26 -0.46
CA ARG A 164 -22.30 2.84 -0.50
C ARG A 164 -22.68 2.35 0.90
N GLU A 165 -23.79 2.91 1.40
CA GLU A 165 -24.77 2.15 2.18
C GLU A 165 -25.71 1.40 1.21
#